data_AF-A0A0N4XSV1-F1
#
_entry.id   AF-A0A0N4XSV1-F1
#
_cell.length_a   1.000
_cell.length_b   1.000
_cell.length_c   1.000
_cell.angle_alpha   90.00
_cell.angle_beta   90.00
_cell.angle_gamma   90.00
#
_symmetry.space_group_name_H-M   'P 1'
#
loop_
_entity.id
_entity.type
_entity.pdbx_description
1 polymer ?
#
loop_
_entity_poly.entity_id
_entity_poly.type
_entity_poly.pdbx_seq_one_letter_code
_entity_poly.pdbx_strand_id
1 'polypeptide(L)'
;MKNQLIANSGSIAKIAGIPDHIKRLYQTVWELPQKDIIEMAADRGAFIDQSQSLNIHIARPSYANITSMHFYGWKKGLKTGMYYLRTKPAVGAVQFTVDKEALKAKEQKDALLESAARQMSVLEIQEEEGCLMCSG
;
A
#
# COMPACT_ATOMS: atom_id res chain seq x y z
N MET A 1 11.62 11.03 8.88
CA MET A 1 10.39 10.22 9.02
C MET A 1 9.14 11.08 8.86
N LYS A 2 8.90 12.07 9.73
CA LYS A 2 7.74 12.99 9.64
C LYS A 2 7.51 13.57 8.23
N ASN A 3 8.52 14.16 7.59
CA ASN A 3 8.37 14.74 6.25
C ASN A 3 8.02 13.69 5.18
N GLN A 4 8.55 12.46 5.28
CA GLN A 4 8.21 11.36 4.36
C GLN A 4 6.77 10.89 4.54
N LEU A 5 6.25 10.88 5.77
CA LEU A 5 4.85 10.56 6.04
C LEU A 5 3.91 11.60 5.46
N ILE A 6 4.21 12.90 5.66
CA ILE A 6 3.41 13.98 5.10
C ILE A 6 3.46 13.91 3.57
N ALA A 7 4.66 13.78 2.97
CA ALA A 7 4.87 13.61 1.54
C ALA A 7 4.03 12.47 0.93
N ASN A 8 3.99 11.32 1.60
CA ASN A 8 3.25 10.15 1.15
C ASN A 8 1.78 10.13 1.60
N SER A 9 1.24 11.26 2.10
CA SER A 9 -0.15 11.37 2.57
C SER A 9 -0.52 10.30 3.62
N GLY A 10 0.42 10.00 4.52
CA GLY A 10 0.27 9.02 5.59
C GLY A 10 0.59 7.56 5.20
N SER A 11 0.80 7.25 3.92
CA SER A 11 1.24 5.91 3.51
C SER A 11 2.69 5.66 3.87
N ILE A 12 2.97 4.48 4.42
CA ILE A 12 4.32 4.02 4.75
C ILE A 12 4.88 3.02 3.74
N ALA A 13 4.09 2.57 2.76
CA ALA A 13 4.46 1.51 1.83
C ALA A 13 5.75 1.81 1.05
N LYS A 14 5.96 3.09 0.70
CA LYS A 14 7.11 3.57 -0.10
C LYS A 14 8.28 4.10 0.74
N ILE A 15 8.20 4.05 2.07
CA ILE A 15 9.26 4.57 2.93
C ILE A 15 10.33 3.49 3.11
N ALA A 16 11.54 3.77 2.63
CA ALA A 16 12.70 2.91 2.84
C ALA A 16 13.04 2.80 4.33
N GLY A 17 13.55 1.64 4.74
CA GLY A 17 13.93 1.34 6.13
C GLY A 17 12.79 0.89 7.06
N ILE A 18 11.54 0.85 6.59
CA ILE A 18 10.44 0.24 7.34
C ILE A 18 10.30 -1.24 6.94
N PRO A 19 10.29 -2.18 7.91
CA PRO A 19 10.08 -3.60 7.63
C PRO A 19 8.72 -3.91 7.00
N ASP A 20 8.65 -4.95 6.17
CA ASP A 20 7.43 -5.28 5.41
C ASP A 20 6.26 -5.70 6.28
N HIS A 21 6.51 -6.34 7.42
CA HIS A 21 5.42 -6.67 8.36
C HIS A 21 4.75 -5.41 8.93
N ILE A 22 5.52 -4.34 9.17
CA ILE A 22 4.99 -3.05 9.60
C ILE A 22 4.22 -2.38 8.46
N LYS A 23 4.76 -2.41 7.23
CA LYS A 23 4.05 -1.89 6.04
C LYS A 23 2.71 -2.57 5.81
N ARG A 24 2.65 -3.90 6.01
CA ARG A 24 1.40 -4.67 5.92
C ARG A 24 0.42 -4.30 7.03
N LEU A 25 0.91 -4.07 8.25
CA LEU A 25 0.06 -3.72 9.39
C LEU A 25 -0.59 -2.33 9.24
N TYR A 26 0.13 -1.35 8.70
CA TYR A 26 -0.35 0.03 8.56
C TYR A 26 -0.75 0.38 7.12
N GLN A 27 -1.33 -0.58 6.40
CA GLN A 27 -1.94 -0.30 5.11
C GLN A 27 -3.09 0.69 5.26
N THR A 28 -3.13 1.66 4.36
CA THR A 28 -4.21 2.62 4.25
C THR A 28 -5.39 2.00 3.50
N VAL A 29 -6.58 2.58 3.64
CA VAL A 29 -7.79 2.12 2.92
C VAL A 29 -7.65 2.12 1.40
N TRP A 30 -6.71 2.89 0.86
CA TRP A 30 -6.44 2.98 -0.57
C TRP A 30 -5.51 1.88 -1.10
N GLU A 31 -4.84 1.18 -0.19
CA GLU A 31 -3.92 0.08 -0.50
C GLU A 31 -4.61 -1.28 -0.30
N LEU A 32 -5.72 -1.30 0.44
CA LEU A 32 -6.53 -2.50 0.67
C LEU A 32 -7.44 -2.81 -0.52
N PRO A 33 -7.51 -4.09 -0.95
CA PRO A 33 -8.49 -4.53 -1.92
C PRO A 33 -9.92 -4.32 -1.39
N GLN A 34 -10.77 -3.63 -2.15
CA GLN A 34 -12.17 -3.40 -1.73
C GLN A 34 -12.99 -4.70 -1.67
N LYS A 35 -12.55 -5.75 -2.38
CA LYS A 35 -13.13 -7.08 -2.30
C LYS A 35 -13.06 -7.63 -0.87
N ASP A 36 -11.90 -7.51 -0.22
CA ASP A 36 -11.67 -8.02 1.13
C ASP A 36 -12.53 -7.27 2.16
N ILE A 37 -12.71 -5.95 1.95
CA ILE A 37 -13.62 -5.15 2.77
C ILE A 37 -15.07 -5.64 2.66
N ILE A 38 -15.51 -6.01 1.46
CA ILE A 38 -16.85 -6.55 1.20
C ILE A 38 -17.02 -7.95 1.80
N GLU A 39 -16.00 -8.80 1.72
CA GLU A 39 -16.01 -10.13 2.35
C GLU A 39 -16.12 -10.03 3.87
N MET A 40 -15.26 -9.23 4.50
CA MET A 40 -15.34 -8.97 5.94
C MET A 40 -16.68 -8.33 6.35
N ALA A 41 -17.31 -7.55 5.45
CA ALA A 41 -18.65 -7.00 5.68
C ALA A 41 -19.74 -8.07 5.61
N ALA A 42 -19.63 -9.01 4.68
CA ALA A 42 -20.56 -10.12 4.57
C ALA A 42 -20.44 -11.06 5.76
N ASP A 43 -19.21 -11.39 6.19
CA ASP A 43 -18.94 -12.30 7.31
C ASP A 43 -19.57 -11.78 8.61
N ARG A 44 -19.33 -10.51 8.95
CA ARG A 44 -19.97 -9.91 10.14
C ARG A 44 -21.46 -9.64 9.96
N GLY A 45 -21.93 -9.54 8.71
CA GLY A 45 -23.32 -9.26 8.37
C GLY A 45 -24.30 -10.31 8.88
N ALA A 46 -23.85 -11.56 9.06
CA ALA A 46 -24.65 -12.63 9.66
C ALA A 46 -25.06 -12.35 11.12
N PHE A 47 -24.31 -11.49 11.82
CA PHE A 47 -24.53 -11.15 13.23
C PHE A 47 -25.14 -9.74 13.40
N ILE A 48 -25.60 -9.11 12.31
CA ILE A 48 -26.20 -7.77 12.31
C ILE A 48 -27.68 -7.87 11.95
N ASP A 49 -28.54 -7.46 12.89
CA ASP A 49 -30.00 -7.47 12.80
C ASP A 49 -30.50 -6.62 11.63
N GLN A 50 -30.06 -5.37 11.56
CA GLN A 50 -30.40 -4.40 10.52
C GLN A 50 -29.31 -4.40 9.45
N SER A 51 -28.57 -3.31 9.29
CA SER A 51 -27.49 -3.19 8.31
C SER A 51 -26.31 -2.44 8.92
N GLN A 52 -25.35 -2.08 8.09
CA GLN A 52 -24.12 -1.42 8.48
C GLN A 52 -23.69 -0.39 7.44
N SER A 53 -23.12 0.71 7.91
CA SER A 53 -22.57 1.75 7.05
C SER A 53 -21.27 1.27 6.41
N LEU A 54 -21.34 0.84 5.16
CA LEU A 54 -20.18 0.35 4.39
C LEU A 54 -19.64 1.43 3.45
N ASN A 55 -18.53 2.07 3.80
CA ASN A 55 -17.83 3.01 2.91
C ASN A 55 -16.92 2.27 1.94
N ILE A 56 -17.02 2.58 0.65
CA ILE A 56 -16.20 2.01 -0.41
C ILE A 56 -15.20 3.06 -0.90
N HIS A 57 -13.95 2.66 -1.08
CA HIS A 57 -12.86 3.54 -1.46
C HIS A 57 -12.25 3.08 -2.78
N ILE A 58 -12.42 3.87 -3.85
CA ILE A 58 -11.87 3.56 -5.17
C ILE A 58 -11.06 4.75 -5.63
N ALA A 59 -9.73 4.60 -5.69
CA ALA A 59 -8.84 5.70 -6.06
C ALA A 59 -9.13 6.24 -7.47
N ARG A 60 -9.37 5.35 -8.43
CA ARG A 60 -9.74 5.69 -9.81
C ARG A 60 -11.04 4.96 -10.18
N PRO A 61 -12.20 5.58 -9.94
CA PRO A 61 -13.48 4.96 -10.25
C PRO A 61 -13.65 4.78 -11.76
N SER A 62 -14.24 3.65 -12.16
CA SER A 62 -14.71 3.38 -13.52
C SER A 62 -16.07 2.72 -13.45
N TYR A 63 -16.89 2.85 -14.49
CA TYR A 63 -18.19 2.17 -14.53
C TYR A 63 -18.03 0.66 -14.32
N ALA A 64 -17.01 0.05 -14.93
CA ALA A 64 -16.73 -1.37 -14.79
C ALA A 64 -16.42 -1.78 -13.34
N ASN A 65 -15.57 -1.02 -12.63
CA ASN A 65 -15.17 -1.41 -11.27
C ASN A 65 -16.25 -1.12 -10.22
N ILE A 66 -17.02 -0.04 -10.36
CA ILE A 66 -18.14 0.27 -9.47
C ILE A 66 -19.25 -0.77 -9.66
N THR A 67 -19.57 -1.08 -10.92
CA THR A 67 -20.62 -2.06 -11.24
C THR A 67 -20.25 -3.44 -10.72
N SER A 68 -19.03 -3.91 -10.98
CA SER A 68 -18.59 -5.23 -10.49
C SER A 68 -18.59 -5.31 -8.97
N MET A 69 -18.19 -4.23 -8.29
CA MET A 69 -18.23 -4.12 -6.83
C MET A 69 -19.67 -4.22 -6.28
N HIS A 70 -20.62 -3.49 -6.85
CA HIS A 70 -22.03 -3.56 -6.45
C HIS A 70 -22.62 -4.96 -6.64
N PHE A 71 -22.40 -5.57 -7.80
CA PHE A 71 -22.87 -6.94 -8.05
C PHE A 71 -22.19 -7.95 -7.14
N TYR A 72 -20.93 -7.75 -6.78
CA TYR A 72 -20.23 -8.61 -5.83
C TYR A 72 -20.87 -8.55 -4.44
N GLY A 73 -21.08 -7.35 -3.90
CA GLY A 73 -21.74 -7.16 -2.61
C GLY A 73 -23.18 -7.70 -2.58
N TRP A 74 -23.94 -7.49 -3.65
CA TRP A 74 -25.30 -8.02 -3.78
C TRP A 74 -25.32 -9.55 -3.78
N LYS A 75 -24.44 -10.21 -4.56
CA LYS A 75 -24.31 -11.68 -4.57
C LYS A 75 -23.89 -12.26 -3.23
N LYS A 76 -23.15 -11.48 -2.42
CA LYS A 76 -22.75 -11.85 -1.04
C LYS A 76 -23.86 -11.61 0.00
N GLY A 77 -25.02 -11.09 -0.39
CA GLY A 77 -26.15 -10.88 0.50
C GLY A 77 -26.02 -9.63 1.38
N LEU A 78 -25.18 -8.66 1.01
CA LEU A 78 -25.09 -7.39 1.74
C LEU A 78 -26.40 -6.61 1.61
N LYS A 79 -26.97 -6.23 2.77
CA LYS A 79 -28.15 -5.35 2.85
C LYS A 79 -27.82 -3.93 2.37
N THR A 80 -26.70 -3.37 2.82
CA THR A 80 -26.15 -2.11 2.31
C THR A 80 -24.89 -2.39 1.49
N GLY A 81 -25.01 -2.29 0.16
CA GLY A 81 -23.88 -2.50 -0.74
C GLY A 81 -22.87 -1.34 -0.76
N MET A 82 -23.32 -0.12 -0.48
CA MET A 82 -22.46 1.07 -0.40
C MET A 82 -23.16 2.19 0.37
N TYR A 83 -22.44 2.86 1.26
CA TYR A 83 -22.87 4.08 1.93
C TYR A 83 -22.30 5.31 1.22
N TYR A 84 -20.98 5.54 1.32
CA TYR A 84 -20.27 6.50 0.48
C TYR A 84 -19.31 5.81 -0.46
N LEU A 85 -19.22 6.35 -1.68
CA LEU A 85 -18.08 6.17 -2.55
C LEU A 85 -17.08 7.30 -2.27
N ARG A 86 -15.88 6.94 -1.80
CA ARG A 86 -14.76 7.86 -1.63
C ARG A 86 -13.77 7.66 -2.78
N THR A 87 -13.44 8.75 -3.46
CA THR A 87 -12.52 8.75 -4.59
C THR A 87 -11.30 9.62 -4.27
N LYS A 88 -10.19 9.40 -4.97
CA LYS A 88 -9.04 10.30 -4.89
C LYS A 88 -9.13 11.33 -6.01
N PRO A 89 -8.80 12.61 -5.74
CA PRO A 89 -8.66 13.59 -6.80
C PRO A 89 -7.53 13.19 -7.75
N ALA A 90 -7.65 13.59 -9.03
CA ALA A 90 -6.62 13.32 -10.04
C ALA A 90 -5.29 14.01 -9.70
N VAL A 91 -5.34 15.15 -9.01
CA VAL A 91 -4.18 15.92 -8.55
C VAL A 91 -4.17 15.96 -7.03
N GLY A 92 -3.01 15.66 -6.44
CA GLY A 92 -2.82 15.74 -4.99
C GLY A 92 -2.85 17.17 -4.47
N ALA A 93 -3.25 17.35 -3.21
CA ALA A 93 -3.20 18.66 -2.56
C ALA A 93 -1.75 19.15 -2.43
N VAL A 94 -1.54 20.46 -2.58
CA VAL A 94 -0.24 21.09 -2.33
C VAL A 94 0.08 20.99 -0.85
N GLN A 95 1.21 20.37 -0.51
CA GLN A 95 1.64 20.17 0.87
C GLN A 95 2.63 21.28 1.27
N PHE A 96 2.17 22.21 2.11
CA PHE A 96 2.94 23.39 2.51
C PHE A 96 3.96 23.13 3.62
N THR A 97 3.77 22.06 4.41
CA THR A 97 4.61 21.75 5.58
C THR A 97 5.78 20.82 5.26
N VAL A 98 5.99 20.52 3.97
CA VAL A 98 7.00 19.57 3.52
C VAL A 98 8.25 20.32 3.07
N ASP A 99 9.34 20.12 3.81
CA ASP A 99 10.67 20.52 3.37
C ASP A 99 11.13 19.59 2.22
N LYS A 100 11.12 20.15 1.01
CA LYS A 100 11.45 19.44 -0.23
C LYS A 100 12.94 19.14 -0.36
N GLU A 101 13.80 19.96 0.22
CA GLU A 101 15.25 19.79 0.15
C GLU A 101 15.69 18.64 1.06
N ALA A 102 15.16 18.62 2.28
CA ALA A 102 15.40 17.53 3.23
C ALA A 102 14.90 16.17 2.70
N LEU A 103 13.83 16.14 1.91
CA LEU A 103 13.36 14.90 1.26
C LEU A 103 14.33 14.40 0.20
N LYS A 104 14.78 15.27 -0.72
CA LYS A 104 15.72 14.90 -1.78
C LYS A 104 17.04 14.37 -1.22
N ALA A 105 17.59 15.05 -0.22
CA ALA A 105 18.83 14.62 0.43
C ALA A 105 18.67 13.24 1.08
N LYS A 106 17.50 12.96 1.67
CA LYS A 106 17.21 11.66 2.29
C LYS A 106 16.99 10.57 1.25
N GLU A 107 16.25 10.83 0.17
CA GLU A 107 16.06 9.87 -0.93
C GLU A 107 17.39 9.48 -1.57
N GLN A 108 18.29 10.45 -1.77
CA GLN A 108 19.64 10.18 -2.28
C GLN A 108 20.45 9.31 -1.31
N LYS A 109 20.38 9.60 -0.01
CA LYS A 109 21.06 8.82 1.03
C LYS A 109 20.51 7.38 1.11
N ASP A 110 19.19 7.23 1.08
CA ASP A 110 18.53 5.93 1.14
C ASP A 110 18.87 5.10 -0.12
N ALA A 111 18.91 5.72 -1.30
CA ALA A 111 19.33 5.07 -2.55
C ALA A 111 20.81 4.66 -2.55
N LEU A 112 21.69 5.50 -2.03
CA LEU A 112 23.12 5.18 -1.85
C LEU A 112 23.30 4.00 -0.91
N LEU A 113 22.62 3.99 0.24
CA LEU A 113 22.64 2.88 1.20
C LEU A 113 22.12 1.57 0.59
N GLU A 114 21.05 1.63 -0.19
CA GLU A 114 20.49 0.45 -0.85
C GLU A 114 21.44 -0.08 -1.95
N SER A 115 22.11 0.81 -2.69
CA SER A 115 23.14 0.42 -3.67
C SER A 115 24.37 -0.20 -3.02
N ALA A 116 24.81 0.34 -1.88
CA ALA A 116 25.94 -0.20 -1.11
C ALA A 116 25.60 -1.56 -0.49
N ALA A 117 24.38 -1.73 0.05
CA ALA A 117 23.90 -3.02 0.56
C ALA A 117 23.81 -4.08 -0.56
N ARG A 118 23.34 -3.69 -1.76
CA ARG A 118 23.33 -4.59 -2.92
C ARG A 118 24.74 -4.95 -3.38
N GLN A 119 25.66 -3.99 -3.45
CA GLN A 119 27.07 -4.27 -3.80
C GLN A 119 27.73 -5.22 -2.79
N MET A 120 27.50 -5.05 -1.49
CA MET A 120 27.99 -6.00 -0.48
C MET A 120 27.37 -7.38 -0.65
N SER A 121 26.06 -7.49 -0.87
CA SER A 121 25.43 -8.80 -1.10
C SER A 121 25.93 -9.50 -2.37
N VAL A 122 26.31 -8.73 -3.40
CA VAL A 122 26.90 -9.28 -4.63
C VAL A 122 28.34 -9.73 -4.40
N LEU A 123 29.11 -8.97 -3.61
CA LEU A 123 30.47 -9.35 -3.21
C LEU A 123 30.48 -10.62 -2.35
N GLU A 124 29.54 -10.77 -1.41
CA GLU A 124 29.38 -11.99 -0.60
C GLU A 124 29.05 -13.22 -1.49
N ILE A 125 28.19 -13.06 -2.50
CA ILE A 125 27.88 -14.14 -3.46
C ILE A 125 29.11 -14.47 -4.34
N GLN A 126 29.92 -13.48 -4.70
CA GLN A 126 31.15 -13.71 -5.49
C GLN A 126 32.26 -14.40 -4.67
N GLU A 127 32.32 -14.18 -3.36
CA GLU A 127 33.26 -14.89 -2.48
C GLU A 127 32.86 -16.37 -2.26
N GLU A 128 31.55 -16.70 -2.22
CA GLU A 128 31.10 -18.10 -2.12
C GLU A 128 31.30 -18.92 -3.42
N GLU A 129 31.23 -18.31 -4.60
CA GLU A 129 31.52 -19.01 -5.88
C GLU A 129 33.01 -18.93 -6.30
N GLY A 130 33.83 -18.26 -5.49
CA GLY A 130 35.27 -18.12 -5.72
C GLY A 130 36.06 -19.37 -5.32
N CYS A 131 36.40 -20.19 -6.33
CA CYS A 131 37.47 -21.20 -6.34
C CYS A 131 37.06 -22.66 -6.10
N LEU A 132 36.52 -23.30 -7.14
CA LEU A 132 36.55 -24.76 -7.30
C LEU A 132 36.76 -25.16 -8.77
N MET A 133 37.71 -24.51 -9.45
CA MET A 133 38.19 -24.95 -10.78
C MET A 133 39.69 -24.69 -10.89
N CYS A 134 40.48 -25.49 -10.18
CA CYS A 134 41.87 -25.78 -10.55
C CYS A 134 42.28 -27.12 -9.92
N SER A 135 41.99 -28.23 -10.60
CA SER A 135 42.75 -29.50 -10.57
C SER A 135 41.96 -30.60 -11.29
N GLY A 136 42.57 -31.19 -12.32
CA GLY A 136 42.07 -32.36 -13.05
C GLY A 136 42.31 -32.27 -14.54
#